data_AF-A0AAD4GYR6-F1
#
_entry.id   AF-A0AAD4GYR6-F1
#
_cell.length_a   1.000
_cell.length_b   1.000
_cell.length_c   1.000
_cell.angle_alpha   90.00
_cell.angle_beta   90.00
_cell.angle_gamma   90.00
#
_symmetry.space_group_name_H-M   'P 1'
#
loop_
_entity.id
_entity.type
_entity.pdbx_description
1 polymer ?
#
loop_
_entity_poly.entity_id
_entity_poly.type
_entity_poly.pdbx_seq_one_letter_code
_entity_poly.pdbx_strand_id
1 'polypeptide(L)'
;MQPWSALEGVNHTSAESPLLATSGATANAGADLRAESYGTFNQVHLHDDEDWVVRSDGSKPEAHLQKQPVFTWRITMLIVALAIFTYHSMTYDHLLPIFLQDNRVTDISTLARSVFSFPGGVGLSTRTVGLIMSSDGIIALIIQSVIFPALAHYLGVWKLFVVVTVLHPVAYFIVPFLIFLSEDFLFIGIYTCLAVRNILSIIAYPVLLILIKQASPSDSVLGKINGLAASAGAASRTVAPPIAGYLYSTGSEIRFTALAWWGSMLVAILGAMQLWFIGQMRHSTVTIQPATHCHYIPDDRQDQTYKETVHIIVTDVNGHSQDI
;
A
#
# COMPACT_ATOMS: atom_id res chain seq x y z
N MET A 1 15.49 57.88 23.83
CA MET A 1 15.08 58.00 22.42
C MET A 1 15.27 56.63 21.78
N GLN A 2 14.21 56.11 21.14
CA GLN A 2 13.96 54.75 20.61
C GLN A 2 15.06 54.19 19.66
N PRO A 3 15.03 52.92 19.14
CA PRO A 3 13.89 51.96 19.10
C PRO A 3 14.17 50.43 19.28
N TRP A 4 13.08 49.72 19.60
CA TRP A 4 12.55 48.46 18.99
C TRP A 4 13.37 47.15 19.02
N SER A 5 12.94 46.23 19.87
CA SER A 5 13.34 44.83 19.92
C SER A 5 12.58 43.98 18.88
N ALA A 6 13.36 43.31 18.02
CA ALA A 6 13.18 41.97 17.45
C ALA A 6 11.76 41.47 17.12
N LEU A 7 11.43 41.53 15.83
CA LEU A 7 10.55 40.55 15.17
C LEU A 7 11.38 39.29 14.92
N GLU A 8 11.33 38.33 15.85
CA GLU A 8 12.05 37.07 15.74
C GLU A 8 11.05 35.91 15.77
N GLY A 9 11.00 35.19 14.64
CA GLY A 9 10.54 33.80 14.57
C GLY A 9 9.04 33.56 14.72
N VAL A 10 8.23 33.94 13.73
CA VAL A 10 6.99 33.20 13.46
C VAL A 10 7.40 31.87 12.82
N ASN A 11 7.80 30.93 13.68
CA ASN A 11 8.03 29.55 13.30
C ASN A 11 6.65 28.96 12.99
N HIS A 12 6.42 28.56 11.75
CA HIS A 12 5.23 27.82 11.36
C HIS A 12 5.31 26.40 11.93
N THR A 13 5.05 26.26 13.23
CA THR A 13 4.77 24.95 13.82
C THR A 13 3.43 24.49 13.29
N SER A 14 3.46 23.73 12.19
CA SER A 14 2.32 22.97 11.70
C SER A 14 1.92 22.01 12.82
N ALA A 15 0.82 22.29 13.50
CA ALA A 15 0.29 21.40 14.53
C ALA A 15 -0.18 20.12 13.84
N GLU A 16 0.65 19.08 13.88
CA GLU A 16 0.25 17.73 13.47
C GLU A 16 -0.72 17.19 14.54
N SER A 17 -2.01 17.24 14.23
CA SER A 17 -3.02 16.56 15.06
C SER A 17 -2.91 15.06 14.80
N PRO A 18 -2.63 14.23 15.83
CA PRO A 18 -2.56 12.79 15.64
C PRO A 18 -3.95 12.30 15.20
N LEU A 19 -4.05 11.75 13.99
CA LEU A 19 -5.29 11.12 13.54
C LEU A 19 -5.53 9.88 14.40
N LEU A 20 -6.51 9.95 15.30
CA LEU A 20 -6.97 8.82 16.09
C LEU A 20 -7.42 7.69 15.16
N ALA A 21 -6.66 6.60 15.14
CA ALA A 21 -7.04 5.39 14.43
C ALA A 21 -8.35 4.85 15.03
N THR A 22 -9.41 4.76 14.21
CA THR A 22 -10.64 4.09 14.62
C THR A 22 -10.38 2.59 14.78
N SER A 23 -11.04 1.94 15.73
CA SER A 23 -10.73 0.59 16.23
C SER A 23 -10.77 -0.55 15.19
N GLY A 24 -11.10 -0.28 13.93
CA GLY A 24 -11.00 -1.22 12.79
C GLY A 24 -9.79 -1.00 11.87
N ALA A 25 -8.88 -0.07 12.20
CA ALA A 25 -7.78 0.38 11.33
C ALA A 25 -6.39 0.12 11.93
N THR A 26 -6.20 -0.97 12.69
CA THR A 26 -4.93 -1.21 13.39
C THR A 26 -3.74 -1.53 12.49
N ALA A 27 -3.97 -1.85 11.21
CA ALA A 27 -2.88 -2.14 10.26
C ALA A 27 -2.57 -1.01 9.26
N ASN A 28 -3.56 -0.19 8.86
CA ASN A 28 -3.39 0.81 7.81
C ASN A 28 -3.98 2.16 8.23
N ALA A 29 -3.16 3.02 8.85
CA ALA A 29 -3.47 4.44 9.08
C ALA A 29 -3.90 5.12 7.76
N GLY A 30 -4.61 6.26 7.84
CA GLY A 30 -5.00 7.02 6.65
C GLY A 30 -3.80 7.29 5.72
N ALA A 31 -4.03 7.36 4.41
CA ALA A 31 -2.95 7.62 3.46
C ALA A 31 -2.33 8.98 3.79
N ASP A 32 -1.04 8.99 4.10
CA ASP A 32 -0.25 10.19 4.31
C ASP A 32 1.05 10.09 3.51
N LEU A 33 1.09 10.81 2.39
CA LEU A 33 2.23 10.91 1.50
C LEU A 33 3.28 11.93 1.99
N ARG A 34 2.96 12.72 3.03
CA ARG A 34 3.92 13.64 3.66
C ARG A 34 4.74 12.91 4.73
N ALA A 35 4.19 11.86 5.31
CA ALA A 35 4.91 11.02 6.25
C ALA A 35 6.05 10.27 5.54
N GLU A 36 7.26 10.38 6.06
CA GLU A 36 8.42 9.65 5.54
C GLU A 36 8.33 8.14 5.77
N SER A 37 7.40 7.68 6.62
CA SER A 37 7.27 6.28 6.96
C SER A 37 6.31 5.48 6.08
N TYR A 38 5.44 6.16 5.33
CA TYR A 38 4.44 5.58 4.42
C TYR A 38 3.66 4.38 5.02
N GLY A 39 3.29 4.48 6.30
CA GLY A 39 2.55 3.43 7.00
C GLY A 39 3.41 2.26 7.51
N THR A 40 4.74 2.39 7.49
CA THR A 40 5.69 1.42 8.06
C THR A 40 6.40 1.99 9.29
N PHE A 41 7.23 1.18 9.94
CA PHE A 41 8.15 1.66 10.98
C PHE A 41 9.45 2.23 10.41
N ASN A 42 9.66 2.22 9.10
CA ASN A 42 10.93 2.61 8.48
C ASN A 42 10.84 4.02 7.91
N GLN A 43 11.97 4.72 7.77
CA GLN A 43 12.03 6.00 7.07
C GLN A 43 12.40 5.76 5.60
N VAL A 44 11.61 6.32 4.69
CA VAL A 44 11.81 6.18 3.24
C VAL A 44 12.20 7.54 2.69
N HIS A 45 13.47 7.66 2.29
CA HIS A 45 13.98 8.84 1.61
C HIS A 45 13.88 8.63 0.10
N LEU A 46 13.14 9.52 -0.55
CA LEU A 46 13.05 9.58 -2.00
C LEU A 46 14.13 10.54 -2.52
N HIS A 47 14.96 10.06 -3.45
CA HIS A 47 15.90 10.92 -4.17
C HIS A 47 15.33 11.19 -5.56
N ASP A 48 14.96 12.44 -5.81
CA ASP A 48 14.64 12.92 -7.15
C ASP A 48 15.95 13.43 -7.78
N ASP A 49 16.35 12.85 -8.92
CA ASP A 49 17.47 13.39 -9.70
C ASP A 49 17.05 14.77 -10.24
N GLU A 50 17.67 15.85 -9.76
CA GLU A 50 17.35 17.19 -10.27
C GLU A 50 17.97 17.42 -11.65
N ASP A 51 17.12 17.50 -12.68
CA ASP A 51 17.50 17.97 -14.01
C ASP A 51 17.64 19.50 -13.99
N TRP A 52 18.88 19.99 -13.96
CA TRP A 52 19.15 21.43 -14.05
C TRP A 52 19.21 21.85 -15.52
N VAL A 53 18.13 22.44 -16.01
CA VAL A 53 18.13 23.11 -17.32
C VAL A 53 18.77 24.49 -17.13
N VAL A 54 19.95 24.69 -17.71
CA VAL A 54 20.70 25.95 -17.63
C VAL A 54 20.90 26.45 -19.05
N ARG A 55 20.67 27.74 -19.29
CA ARG A 55 21.00 28.37 -20.59
C ARG A 55 22.52 28.45 -20.75
N SER A 56 23.02 28.49 -21.98
CA SER A 56 24.46 28.59 -22.24
C SER A 56 25.12 29.86 -21.66
N ASP A 57 24.34 30.87 -21.26
CA ASP A 57 24.78 32.08 -20.57
C ASP A 57 24.87 31.96 -19.03
N GLY A 58 24.57 30.78 -18.47
CA GLY A 58 24.56 30.55 -17.02
C GLY A 58 23.32 31.09 -16.31
N SER A 59 22.37 31.68 -17.04
CA SER A 59 21.07 32.06 -16.48
C SER A 59 20.20 30.82 -16.28
N LYS A 60 19.50 30.75 -15.14
CA LYS A 60 18.38 29.83 -15.01
C LYS A 60 17.28 30.32 -15.96
N PRO A 61 16.69 29.46 -16.81
CA PRO A 61 15.49 29.84 -17.54
C PRO A 61 14.49 30.41 -16.52
N GLU A 62 13.88 31.56 -16.80
CA GLU A 62 12.69 31.96 -16.04
C GLU A 62 11.77 30.74 -16.06
N ALA A 63 11.50 30.19 -14.87
CA ALA A 63 10.60 29.07 -14.74
C ALA A 63 9.25 29.56 -15.25
N HIS A 64 8.97 29.35 -16.54
CA HIS A 64 7.61 29.32 -17.00
C HIS A 64 6.96 28.30 -16.07
N LEU A 65 6.09 28.79 -15.17
CA LEU A 65 5.14 27.97 -14.46
C LEU A 65 4.24 27.34 -15.53
N GLN A 66 4.77 26.37 -16.27
CA GLN A 66 3.98 25.34 -16.88
C GLN A 66 3.26 24.73 -15.70
N LYS A 67 1.97 25.03 -15.58
CA LYS A 67 1.04 24.33 -14.71
C LYS A 67 1.09 22.87 -15.14
N GLN A 68 2.06 22.12 -14.61
CA GLN A 68 2.13 20.67 -14.72
C GLN A 68 0.76 20.18 -14.23
N PRO A 69 0.01 19.42 -15.05
CA PRO A 69 -1.30 18.96 -14.64
C PRO A 69 -1.16 18.16 -13.35
N VAL A 70 -1.81 18.64 -12.29
CA VAL A 70 -1.79 18.05 -10.95
C VAL A 70 -2.13 16.55 -10.98
N PHE A 71 -3.02 16.16 -11.89
CA PHE A 71 -3.43 14.79 -12.11
C PHE A 71 -2.84 14.29 -13.42
N THR A 72 -1.66 13.69 -13.32
CA THR A 72 -1.13 12.87 -14.40
C THR A 72 -1.85 11.52 -14.40
N TRP A 73 -2.06 10.94 -15.59
CA TRP A 73 -2.68 9.61 -15.76
C TRP A 73 -2.15 8.57 -14.78
N ARG A 74 -0.83 8.54 -14.58
CA ARG A 74 -0.14 7.63 -13.67
C ARG A 74 -0.56 7.81 -12.20
N ILE A 75 -0.62 9.04 -11.71
CA ILE A 75 -1.01 9.33 -10.31
C ILE A 75 -2.43 8.85 -10.08
N THR A 76 -3.34 9.18 -11.00
CA THR A 76 -4.72 8.73 -10.94
C THR A 76 -4.81 7.20 -10.94
N MET A 77 -4.04 6.51 -11.78
CA MET A 77 -4.01 5.04 -11.79
C MET A 77 -3.48 4.46 -10.48
N LEU A 78 -2.42 5.03 -9.90
CA LEU A 78 -1.89 4.56 -8.61
C LEU A 78 -2.88 4.81 -7.45
N ILE A 79 -3.62 5.92 -7.48
CA ILE A 79 -4.69 6.19 -6.50
C ILE A 79 -5.86 5.20 -6.66
N VAL A 80 -6.24 4.88 -7.90
CA VAL A 80 -7.24 3.84 -8.17
C VAL A 80 -6.74 2.47 -7.69
N ALA A 81 -5.47 2.14 -7.92
CA ALA A 81 -4.86 0.92 -7.43
C ALA A 81 -4.86 0.85 -5.89
N LEU A 82 -4.56 1.97 -5.21
CA LEU A 82 -4.68 2.11 -3.76
C LEU A 82 -6.11 1.89 -3.29
N ALA A 83 -7.11 2.42 -3.99
CA ALA A 83 -8.52 2.25 -3.66
C ALA A 83 -8.97 0.79 -3.81
N ILE A 84 -8.58 0.12 -4.90
CA ILE A 84 -8.88 -1.30 -5.16
C ILE A 84 -8.21 -2.18 -4.10
N PHE A 85 -6.92 -1.94 -3.85
CA PHE A 85 -6.16 -2.63 -2.81
C PHE A 85 -6.82 -2.48 -1.44
N THR A 86 -7.14 -1.25 -1.06
CA THR A 86 -7.78 -0.97 0.23
C THR A 86 -9.14 -1.64 0.35
N TYR A 87 -9.91 -1.68 -0.74
CA TYR A 87 -11.22 -2.34 -0.76
C TYR A 87 -11.07 -3.84 -0.49
N HIS A 88 -10.33 -4.57 -1.34
CA HIS A 88 -10.23 -6.02 -1.17
C HIS A 88 -9.45 -6.38 0.10
N SER A 89 -8.48 -5.56 0.53
CA SER A 89 -7.81 -5.77 1.80
C SER A 89 -8.84 -5.72 2.94
N MET A 90 -9.66 -4.67 3.01
CA MET A 90 -10.66 -4.57 4.06
C MET A 90 -11.70 -5.69 4.03
N THR A 91 -12.10 -6.19 2.85
CA THR A 91 -13.04 -7.31 2.81
C THR A 91 -12.46 -8.53 3.52
N TYR A 92 -11.19 -8.87 3.31
CA TYR A 92 -10.53 -9.99 4.00
C TYR A 92 -10.50 -9.79 5.52
N ASP A 93 -10.12 -8.60 5.99
CA ASP A 93 -9.93 -8.33 7.42
C ASP A 93 -11.25 -8.47 8.20
N HIS A 94 -12.37 -8.13 7.55
CA HIS A 94 -13.71 -8.31 8.10
C HIS A 94 -14.26 -9.73 7.91
N LEU A 95 -14.02 -10.36 6.76
CA LEU A 95 -14.52 -11.70 6.47
C LEU A 95 -13.82 -12.79 7.27
N LEU A 96 -12.52 -12.63 7.56
CA LEU A 96 -11.75 -13.69 8.20
C LEU A 96 -12.30 -14.07 9.59
N PRO A 97 -12.51 -13.15 10.55
CA PRO A 97 -13.06 -13.52 11.85
C PRO A 97 -14.45 -14.15 11.74
N ILE A 98 -15.29 -13.62 10.84
CA ILE A 98 -16.64 -14.13 10.59
C ILE A 98 -16.56 -15.57 10.08
N PHE A 99 -15.75 -15.83 9.07
CA PHE A 99 -15.56 -17.16 8.49
C PHE A 99 -14.95 -18.16 9.48
N LEU A 100 -14.00 -17.73 10.32
CA LEU A 100 -13.42 -18.59 11.34
C LEU A 100 -14.43 -18.97 12.42
N GLN A 101 -15.34 -18.06 12.77
CA GLN A 101 -16.35 -18.27 13.81
C GLN A 101 -17.60 -19.00 13.30
N ASP A 102 -17.97 -18.80 12.04
CA ASP A 102 -19.19 -19.35 11.45
C ASP A 102 -19.21 -20.88 11.51
N ASN A 103 -20.40 -21.45 11.70
CA ASN A 103 -20.56 -22.86 12.04
C ASN A 103 -20.06 -23.79 10.92
N ARG A 104 -19.36 -24.84 11.32
CA ARG A 104 -18.95 -25.90 10.41
C ARG A 104 -20.15 -26.79 10.08
N VAL A 105 -20.47 -26.95 8.80
CA VAL A 105 -21.55 -27.84 8.36
C VAL A 105 -20.96 -29.20 8.00
N THR A 106 -21.05 -30.16 8.93
CA THR A 106 -20.41 -31.49 8.83
C THR A 106 -21.32 -32.57 8.22
N ASP A 107 -22.44 -32.22 7.57
CA ASP A 107 -23.35 -33.22 7.00
C ASP A 107 -22.74 -33.87 5.74
N ILE A 108 -22.01 -34.96 5.96
CA ILE A 108 -21.33 -35.83 4.98
C ILE A 108 -22.27 -36.27 3.85
N SER A 109 -23.56 -36.45 4.15
CA SER A 109 -24.62 -36.82 3.21
C SER A 109 -24.98 -35.72 2.19
N THR A 110 -24.63 -34.46 2.47
CA THR A 110 -24.86 -33.32 1.54
C THR A 110 -23.60 -32.88 0.81
N LEU A 111 -22.41 -33.13 1.37
CA LEU A 111 -21.12 -32.85 0.73
C LEU A 111 -20.90 -33.73 -0.53
N ALA A 112 -21.46 -34.94 -0.53
CA ALA A 112 -21.39 -35.90 -1.64
C ALA A 112 -22.23 -35.50 -2.88
N ARG A 113 -23.12 -34.50 -2.78
CA ARG A 113 -24.06 -34.15 -3.86
C ARG A 113 -23.66 -32.94 -4.70
N SER A 114 -22.61 -32.20 -4.34
CA SER A 114 -22.11 -31.08 -5.15
C SER A 114 -20.61 -30.88 -4.95
N VAL A 115 -19.85 -31.07 -6.03
CA VAL A 115 -18.38 -30.88 -6.08
C VAL A 115 -17.97 -29.42 -5.79
N PHE A 116 -18.92 -28.49 -5.68
CA PHE A 116 -18.70 -27.06 -5.42
C PHE A 116 -19.50 -26.49 -4.24
N SER A 117 -19.89 -27.30 -3.24
CA SER A 117 -20.51 -26.76 -2.02
C SER A 117 -19.43 -26.39 -0.99
N PHE A 118 -19.44 -25.12 -0.55
CA PHE A 118 -18.64 -24.61 0.57
C PHE A 118 -19.62 -24.19 1.68
N PRO A 119 -20.15 -25.14 2.47
CA PRO A 119 -21.18 -24.84 3.43
C PRO A 119 -20.57 -24.34 4.76
N GLY A 120 -20.87 -23.10 5.11
CA GLY A 120 -20.53 -22.51 6.41
C GLY A 120 -19.06 -22.08 6.53
N GLY A 121 -18.58 -22.04 7.78
CA GLY A 121 -17.24 -21.61 8.17
C GLY A 121 -16.44 -22.71 8.89
N VAL A 122 -15.44 -22.28 9.65
CA VAL A 122 -14.50 -23.19 10.34
C VAL A 122 -15.06 -23.69 11.68
N GLY A 123 -15.96 -22.94 12.33
CA GLY A 123 -16.63 -23.32 13.57
C GLY A 123 -15.80 -23.12 14.85
N LEU A 124 -14.87 -22.17 14.86
CA LEU A 124 -14.06 -21.87 16.05
C LEU A 124 -14.81 -21.01 17.06
N SER A 125 -14.47 -21.17 18.34
CA SER A 125 -15.01 -20.31 19.40
C SER A 125 -14.52 -18.86 19.22
N THR A 126 -15.34 -17.88 19.62
CA THR A 126 -14.98 -16.45 19.59
C THR A 126 -13.69 -16.17 20.36
N ARG A 127 -13.44 -16.91 21.46
CA ARG A 127 -12.19 -16.81 22.23
C ARG A 127 -10.98 -17.24 21.38
N THR A 128 -11.08 -18.36 20.68
CA THR A 128 -10.01 -18.87 19.81
C THR A 128 -9.76 -17.93 18.65
N VAL A 129 -10.82 -17.42 18.01
CA VAL A 129 -10.70 -16.43 16.92
C VAL A 129 -10.02 -15.16 17.43
N GLY A 130 -10.40 -14.66 18.61
CA GLY A 130 -9.75 -13.50 19.23
C GLY A 130 -8.26 -13.71 19.48
N LEU A 131 -7.85 -14.91 19.91
CA LEU A 131 -6.43 -15.25 20.08
C LEU A 131 -5.68 -15.30 18.75
N ILE A 132 -6.27 -15.90 17.71
CA ILE A 132 -5.69 -15.95 16.37
C ILE A 132 -5.48 -14.51 15.85
N MET A 133 -6.51 -13.67 15.88
CA MET A 133 -6.43 -12.28 15.42
C MET A 133 -5.43 -11.45 16.24
N SER A 134 -5.30 -11.70 17.55
CA SER A 134 -4.32 -11.01 18.39
C SER A 134 -2.89 -11.42 18.04
N SER A 135 -2.64 -12.71 17.82
CA SER A 135 -1.34 -13.22 17.39
C SER A 135 -0.97 -12.75 15.98
N ASP A 136 -1.96 -12.61 15.11
CA ASP A 136 -1.81 -12.10 13.75
C ASP A 136 -1.29 -10.66 13.75
N GLY A 137 -1.80 -9.81 14.64
CA GLY A 137 -1.28 -8.46 14.84
C GLY A 137 0.20 -8.42 15.19
N ILE A 138 0.68 -9.34 16.04
CA ILE A 138 2.10 -9.45 16.38
C ILE A 138 2.93 -9.88 15.15
N ILE A 139 2.44 -10.87 14.41
CA ILE A 139 3.08 -11.34 13.17
C ILE A 139 3.17 -10.20 12.15
N ALA A 140 2.10 -9.42 12.00
CA ALA A 140 2.05 -8.27 11.12
C ALA A 140 3.12 -7.22 11.48
N LEU A 141 3.27 -6.89 12.77
CA LEU A 141 4.31 -5.96 13.23
C LEU A 141 5.72 -6.43 12.89
N ILE A 142 6.00 -7.73 13.00
CA ILE A 142 7.30 -8.32 12.64
C ILE A 142 7.53 -8.20 11.13
N ILE A 143 6.53 -8.54 10.31
CA ILE A 143 6.61 -8.43 8.84
C ILE A 143 6.89 -6.98 8.43
N GLN A 144 6.18 -6.02 9.02
CA GLN A 144 6.34 -4.59 8.74
C GLN A 144 7.73 -4.05 9.14
N SER A 145 8.26 -4.51 10.29
CA SER A 145 9.52 -3.99 10.85
C SER A 145 10.76 -4.59 10.21
N VAL A 146 10.72 -5.87 9.81
CA VAL A 146 11.91 -6.61 9.35
C VAL A 146 11.81 -7.00 7.88
N ILE A 147 10.67 -7.57 7.45
CA ILE A 147 10.56 -8.17 6.12
C ILE A 147 10.39 -7.09 5.05
N PHE A 148 9.51 -6.11 5.29
CA PHE A 148 9.29 -5.02 4.35
C PHE A 148 10.58 -4.27 3.95
N PRO A 149 11.40 -3.74 4.87
CA PRO A 149 12.59 -2.97 4.49
C PRO A 149 13.61 -3.85 3.75
N ALA A 150 13.78 -5.11 4.17
CA ALA A 150 14.66 -6.05 3.48
C ALA A 150 14.19 -6.30 2.03
N LEU A 151 12.92 -6.67 1.83
CA LEU A 151 12.39 -6.94 0.48
C LEU A 151 12.44 -5.71 -0.42
N ALA A 152 12.12 -4.53 0.14
CA ALA A 152 12.12 -3.30 -0.63
C ALA A 152 13.53 -2.84 -1.01
N HIS A 153 14.54 -3.10 -0.16
CA HIS A 153 15.96 -2.90 -0.50
C HIS A 153 16.43 -3.85 -1.62
N TYR A 154 16.15 -5.16 -1.51
CA TYR A 154 16.65 -6.14 -2.48
C TYR A 154 15.93 -6.14 -3.83
N LEU A 155 14.61 -5.99 -3.84
CA LEU A 155 13.80 -6.07 -5.08
C LEU A 155 13.55 -4.70 -5.71
N GLY A 156 13.63 -3.63 -4.92
CA GLY A 156 13.16 -2.31 -5.31
C GLY A 156 11.63 -2.18 -5.32
N VAL A 157 11.15 -0.96 -5.12
CA VAL A 157 9.72 -0.66 -4.89
C VAL A 157 8.82 -1.09 -6.05
N TRP A 158 9.24 -0.85 -7.31
CA TRP A 158 8.42 -1.18 -8.47
C TRP A 158 8.24 -2.69 -8.68
N LYS A 159 9.31 -3.48 -8.59
CA LYS A 159 9.19 -4.95 -8.73
C LYS A 159 8.38 -5.52 -7.58
N LEU A 160 8.57 -4.98 -6.37
CA LEU A 160 7.82 -5.38 -5.21
C LEU A 160 6.32 -5.12 -5.38
N PHE A 161 5.94 -3.94 -5.91
CA PHE A 161 4.57 -3.61 -6.29
C PHE A 161 3.96 -4.65 -7.23
N VAL A 162 4.66 -4.94 -8.34
CA VAL A 162 4.22 -5.92 -9.34
C VAL A 162 3.98 -7.29 -8.69
N VAL A 163 4.95 -7.78 -7.90
CA VAL A 163 4.87 -9.09 -7.26
C VAL A 163 3.70 -9.17 -6.28
N VAL A 164 3.57 -8.21 -5.35
CA VAL A 164 2.53 -8.27 -4.32
C VAL A 164 1.12 -8.07 -4.89
N THR A 165 0.98 -7.29 -5.96
CA THR A 165 -0.30 -7.09 -6.65
C THR A 165 -0.71 -8.35 -7.44
N VAL A 166 0.21 -8.98 -8.17
CA VAL A 166 -0.09 -10.17 -8.99
C VAL A 166 -0.35 -11.40 -8.12
N LEU A 167 0.35 -11.55 -6.99
CA LEU A 167 0.15 -12.68 -6.08
C LEU A 167 -1.05 -12.51 -5.14
N HIS A 168 -1.55 -11.29 -4.95
CA HIS A 168 -2.64 -11.00 -4.02
C HIS A 168 -3.91 -11.86 -4.17
N PRO A 169 -4.39 -12.16 -5.40
CA PRO A 169 -5.54 -13.03 -5.60
C PRO A 169 -5.41 -14.40 -4.93
N VAL A 170 -4.19 -14.94 -4.80
CA VAL A 170 -3.93 -16.23 -4.16
C VAL A 170 -4.36 -16.22 -2.70
N ALA A 171 -4.17 -15.11 -1.98
CA ALA A 171 -4.56 -14.99 -0.57
C ALA A 171 -6.06 -15.20 -0.36
N TYR A 172 -6.91 -14.80 -1.32
CA TYR A 172 -8.35 -15.02 -1.25
C TYR A 172 -8.75 -16.41 -1.70
N PHE A 173 -8.06 -16.93 -2.71
CA PHE A 173 -8.37 -18.23 -3.29
C PHE A 173 -8.23 -19.36 -2.28
N ILE A 174 -7.18 -19.32 -1.45
CA ILE A 174 -6.85 -20.42 -0.52
C ILE A 174 -7.77 -20.51 0.70
N VAL A 175 -8.36 -19.40 1.15
CA VAL A 175 -9.08 -19.34 2.45
C VAL A 175 -10.29 -20.26 2.52
N PRO A 176 -11.18 -20.33 1.51
CA PRO A 176 -12.33 -21.24 1.55
C PRO A 176 -11.96 -22.71 1.73
N PHE A 177 -10.74 -23.13 1.33
CA PHE A 177 -10.30 -24.52 1.45
C PHE A 177 -9.99 -24.93 2.89
N LEU A 178 -9.92 -24.00 3.84
CA LEU A 178 -9.73 -24.30 5.27
C LEU A 178 -10.83 -25.20 5.83
N ILE A 179 -12.05 -25.18 5.27
CA ILE A 179 -13.15 -26.03 5.73
C ILE A 179 -12.87 -27.53 5.50
N PHE A 180 -12.01 -27.85 4.52
CA PHE A 180 -11.66 -29.23 4.15
C PHE A 180 -10.48 -29.79 4.94
N LEU A 181 -9.78 -28.95 5.72
CA LEU A 181 -8.67 -29.41 6.55
C LEU A 181 -9.19 -30.23 7.76
N SER A 182 -8.42 -31.25 8.14
CA SER A 182 -8.63 -31.96 9.39
C SER A 182 -8.25 -31.06 10.57
N GLU A 183 -8.76 -31.40 11.76
CA GLU A 183 -8.53 -30.61 12.98
C GLU A 183 -7.03 -30.48 13.32
N ASP A 184 -6.23 -31.51 13.03
CA ASP A 184 -4.78 -31.53 13.26
C ASP A 184 -4.02 -30.49 12.42
N PHE A 185 -4.46 -30.23 11.18
CA PHE A 185 -3.79 -29.31 10.25
C PHE A 185 -4.45 -27.93 10.20
N LEU A 186 -5.64 -27.76 10.79
CA LEU A 186 -6.46 -26.55 10.70
C LEU A 186 -5.71 -25.29 11.12
N PHE A 187 -5.04 -25.30 12.28
CA PHE A 187 -4.27 -24.15 12.74
C PHE A 187 -3.08 -23.85 11.82
N ILE A 188 -2.38 -24.88 11.34
CA ILE A 188 -1.28 -24.72 10.37
C ILE A 188 -1.81 -24.05 9.10
N GLY A 189 -2.98 -24.48 8.60
CA GLY A 189 -3.64 -23.87 7.46
C GLY A 189 -4.01 -22.41 7.69
N ILE A 190 -4.62 -22.08 8.84
CA ILE A 190 -4.98 -20.70 9.19
C ILE A 190 -3.76 -19.80 9.22
N TYR A 191 -2.70 -20.19 9.94
CA TYR A 191 -1.47 -19.40 10.02
C TYR A 191 -0.74 -19.30 8.68
N THR A 192 -0.85 -20.31 7.82
CA THR A 192 -0.32 -20.24 6.44
C THR A 192 -1.10 -19.21 5.62
N CYS A 193 -2.44 -19.21 5.69
CA CYS A 193 -3.26 -18.22 5.00
C CYS A 193 -2.97 -16.80 5.50
N LEU A 194 -2.87 -16.62 6.82
CA LEU A 194 -2.49 -15.36 7.46
C LEU A 194 -1.09 -14.90 7.04
N ALA A 195 -0.10 -15.78 7.03
CA ALA A 195 1.26 -15.43 6.61
C ALA A 195 1.30 -14.96 5.15
N VAL A 196 0.67 -15.71 4.23
CA VAL A 196 0.58 -15.32 2.81
C VAL A 196 -0.11 -13.97 2.67
N ARG A 197 -1.26 -13.81 3.32
CA ARG A 197 -2.01 -12.56 3.34
C ARG A 197 -1.19 -11.39 3.86
N ASN A 198 -0.54 -11.56 5.01
CA ASN A 198 0.16 -10.48 5.70
C ASN A 198 1.37 -10.01 4.91
N ILE A 199 2.16 -10.93 4.37
CA ILE A 199 3.29 -10.57 3.51
C ILE A 199 2.80 -9.73 2.32
N LEU A 200 1.72 -10.14 1.66
CA LEU A 200 1.21 -9.45 0.48
C LEU A 200 0.58 -8.09 0.83
N SER A 201 -0.20 -8.00 1.92
CA SER A 201 -0.94 -6.78 2.28
C SER A 201 -0.07 -5.72 2.95
N ILE A 202 0.75 -6.11 3.92
CA ILE A 202 1.62 -5.20 4.67
C ILE A 202 2.65 -4.55 3.76
N ILE A 203 3.12 -5.26 2.73
CA ILE A 203 4.06 -4.72 1.76
C ILE A 203 3.36 -3.86 0.69
N ALA A 204 2.16 -4.24 0.25
CA ALA A 204 1.47 -3.52 -0.82
C ALA A 204 1.12 -2.08 -0.44
N TYR A 205 0.66 -1.84 0.79
CA TYR A 205 0.22 -0.50 1.21
C TYR A 205 1.33 0.55 1.16
N PRO A 206 2.51 0.35 1.80
CA PRO A 206 3.61 1.31 1.74
C PRO A 206 4.15 1.49 0.32
N VAL A 207 4.31 0.39 -0.43
CA VAL A 207 4.79 0.44 -1.81
C VAL A 207 3.90 1.30 -2.69
N LEU A 208 2.58 1.19 -2.55
CA LEU A 208 1.62 2.03 -3.25
C LEU A 208 1.78 3.51 -2.89
N LEU A 209 1.89 3.84 -1.60
CA LEU A 209 2.07 5.22 -1.16
C LEU A 209 3.40 5.82 -1.66
N ILE A 210 4.49 5.06 -1.59
CA ILE A 210 5.79 5.45 -2.13
C ILE A 210 5.69 5.72 -3.65
N LEU A 211 5.05 4.84 -4.41
CA LEU A 211 4.86 5.03 -5.86
C LEU A 211 4.00 6.25 -6.19
N ILE A 212 2.96 6.54 -5.40
CA ILE A 212 2.12 7.74 -5.58
C ILE A 212 2.95 9.00 -5.32
N LYS A 213 3.76 9.01 -4.26
CA LYS A 213 4.66 10.13 -3.96
C LYS A 213 5.71 10.31 -5.07
N GLN A 214 6.37 9.24 -5.51
CA GLN A 214 7.32 9.30 -6.64
C GLN A 214 6.69 9.77 -7.95
N ALA A 215 5.39 9.53 -8.15
CA ALA A 215 4.68 10.01 -9.32
C ALA A 215 4.23 11.47 -9.18
N SER A 216 4.38 12.10 -8.01
CA SER A 216 3.92 13.45 -7.75
C SER A 216 4.89 14.49 -8.36
N PRO A 217 4.43 15.43 -9.20
CA PRO A 217 5.30 16.30 -9.98
C PRO A 217 5.92 17.45 -9.17
N SER A 218 5.39 17.76 -7.98
CA SER A 218 5.96 18.74 -7.05
C SER A 218 5.32 18.62 -5.66
N ASP A 219 6.03 19.08 -4.64
CA ASP A 219 5.50 19.12 -3.26
C ASP A 219 4.33 20.08 -3.09
N SER A 220 4.22 21.11 -3.94
CA SER A 220 3.11 22.06 -3.94
C SER A 220 1.75 21.39 -4.21
N VAL A 221 1.73 20.31 -4.99
CA VAL A 221 0.50 19.59 -5.34
C VAL A 221 0.24 18.35 -4.48
N LEU A 222 1.21 17.98 -3.65
CA LEU A 222 1.17 16.76 -2.84
C LEU A 222 -0.01 16.75 -1.86
N GLY A 223 -0.39 17.89 -1.30
CA GLY A 223 -1.55 17.99 -0.42
C GLY A 223 -2.86 17.58 -1.12
N LYS A 224 -3.02 17.90 -2.41
CA LYS A 224 -4.20 17.52 -3.19
C LYS A 224 -4.20 16.02 -3.53
N ILE A 225 -3.05 15.49 -3.89
CA ILE A 225 -2.85 14.06 -4.17
C ILE A 225 -3.11 13.24 -2.90
N ASN A 226 -2.56 13.68 -1.77
CA ASN A 226 -2.76 13.06 -0.47
C ASN A 226 -4.24 13.07 -0.05
N GLY A 227 -4.91 14.22 -0.18
CA GLY A 227 -6.34 14.33 0.10
C GLY A 227 -7.18 13.37 -0.74
N LEU A 228 -6.85 13.22 -2.03
CA LEU A 228 -7.53 12.26 -2.91
C LEU A 228 -7.23 10.81 -2.53
N ALA A 229 -5.96 10.46 -2.30
CA ALA A 229 -5.54 9.11 -1.89
C ALA A 229 -6.20 8.71 -0.55
N ALA A 230 -6.20 9.60 0.43
CA ALA A 230 -6.82 9.39 1.74
C ALA A 230 -8.34 9.21 1.61
N SER A 231 -9.00 10.05 0.81
CA SER A 231 -10.45 9.97 0.59
C SER A 231 -10.86 8.71 -0.18
N ALA A 232 -10.11 8.33 -1.22
CA ALA A 232 -10.34 7.11 -1.98
C ALA A 232 -10.14 5.87 -1.08
N GLY A 233 -9.07 5.85 -0.29
CA GLY A 233 -8.84 4.82 0.71
C GLY A 233 -9.95 4.76 1.76
N ALA A 234 -10.42 5.90 2.29
CA ALA A 234 -11.50 5.95 3.27
C ALA A 234 -12.82 5.43 2.68
N ALA A 235 -13.18 5.87 1.46
CA ALA A 235 -14.37 5.40 0.76
C ALA A 235 -14.35 3.87 0.55
N SER A 236 -13.21 3.32 0.10
CA SER A 236 -13.03 1.87 -0.02
C SER A 236 -13.22 1.15 1.31
N ARG A 237 -12.64 1.66 2.42
CA ARG A 237 -12.81 1.08 3.76
C ARG A 237 -14.25 1.14 4.25
N THR A 238 -15.01 2.17 3.90
CA THR A 238 -16.41 2.31 4.27
C THR A 238 -17.30 1.34 3.51
N VAL A 239 -17.03 1.11 2.22
CA VAL A 239 -17.89 0.32 1.33
C VAL A 239 -17.56 -1.19 1.38
N ALA A 240 -16.31 -1.56 1.67
CA ALA A 240 -15.87 -2.95 1.69
C ALA A 240 -16.65 -3.85 2.69
N PRO A 241 -16.81 -3.50 3.98
CA PRO A 241 -17.45 -4.37 4.95
C PRO A 241 -18.94 -4.64 4.65
N PRO A 242 -19.78 -3.63 4.30
CA PRO A 242 -21.17 -3.88 3.93
C PRO A 242 -21.32 -4.81 2.73
N ILE A 243 -20.52 -4.61 1.68
CA ILE A 243 -20.57 -5.46 0.48
C ILE A 243 -20.10 -6.87 0.82
N ALA A 244 -18.98 -7.02 1.53
CA ALA A 244 -18.46 -8.32 1.94
C ALA A 244 -19.47 -9.09 2.82
N GLY A 245 -20.09 -8.42 3.79
CA GLY A 245 -21.13 -9.00 4.64
C GLY A 245 -22.36 -9.44 3.84
N TYR A 246 -22.79 -8.64 2.85
CA TYR A 246 -23.89 -9.00 1.96
C TYR A 246 -23.56 -10.24 1.10
N LEU A 247 -22.37 -10.29 0.48
CA LEU A 247 -21.93 -11.47 -0.27
C LEU A 247 -21.80 -12.70 0.62
N TYR A 248 -21.30 -12.54 1.85
CA TYR A 248 -21.15 -13.64 2.80
C TYR A 248 -22.50 -14.18 3.27
N SER A 249 -23.44 -13.30 3.62
CA SER A 249 -24.81 -13.68 4.00
C SER A 249 -25.51 -14.42 2.86
N THR A 250 -25.46 -13.86 1.65
CA THR A 250 -26.03 -14.49 0.45
C THR A 250 -25.37 -15.84 0.19
N GLY A 251 -24.05 -15.92 0.30
CA GLY A 251 -23.27 -17.15 0.18
C GLY A 251 -23.68 -18.21 1.21
N SER A 252 -23.95 -17.81 2.45
CA SER A 252 -24.42 -18.71 3.50
C SER A 252 -25.80 -19.30 3.18
N GLU A 253 -26.74 -18.48 2.71
CA GLU A 253 -28.09 -18.92 2.29
C GLU A 253 -28.05 -19.97 1.17
N ILE A 254 -27.14 -19.81 0.20
CA ILE A 254 -26.96 -20.75 -0.92
C ILE A 254 -25.95 -21.87 -0.62
N ARG A 255 -25.45 -22.00 0.62
CA ARG A 255 -24.42 -22.97 1.05
C ARG A 255 -23.10 -22.91 0.25
N PHE A 256 -22.70 -21.69 -0.10
CA PHE A 256 -21.50 -21.35 -0.86
C PHE A 256 -20.84 -20.08 -0.29
N THR A 257 -20.25 -20.19 0.90
CA THR A 257 -19.57 -19.07 1.60
C THR A 257 -18.30 -18.61 0.89
N ALA A 258 -17.73 -19.45 0.01
CA ALA A 258 -16.63 -19.11 -0.89
C ALA A 258 -16.94 -17.90 -1.80
N LEU A 259 -18.22 -17.57 -2.03
CA LEU A 259 -18.66 -16.45 -2.87
C LEU A 259 -18.02 -15.12 -2.45
N ALA A 260 -17.98 -14.82 -1.15
CA ALA A 260 -17.43 -13.56 -0.64
C ALA A 260 -15.91 -13.46 -0.84
N TRP A 261 -15.22 -14.59 -0.67
CA TRP A 261 -13.78 -14.71 -0.89
C TRP A 261 -13.42 -14.57 -2.37
N TRP A 262 -14.11 -15.29 -3.25
CA TRP A 262 -13.85 -15.26 -4.68
C TRP A 262 -14.35 -13.97 -5.35
N GLY A 263 -15.38 -13.32 -4.80
CA GLY A 263 -15.75 -11.95 -5.17
C GLY A 263 -14.62 -10.97 -4.88
N SER A 264 -13.99 -11.08 -3.70
CA SER A 264 -12.81 -10.27 -3.35
C SER A 264 -11.58 -10.63 -4.20
N MET A 265 -11.40 -11.90 -4.53
CA MET A 265 -10.38 -12.38 -5.47
C MET A 265 -10.55 -11.73 -6.85
N LEU A 266 -11.78 -11.65 -7.36
CA LEU A 266 -12.07 -11.01 -8.64
C LEU A 266 -11.66 -9.54 -8.63
N VAL A 267 -11.96 -8.81 -7.54
CA VAL A 267 -11.53 -7.42 -7.39
C VAL A 267 -10.00 -7.31 -7.32
N ALA A 268 -9.32 -8.22 -6.65
CA ALA A 268 -7.86 -8.28 -6.65
C ALA A 268 -7.28 -8.57 -8.04
N ILE A 269 -7.91 -9.45 -8.83
CA ILE A 269 -7.54 -9.71 -10.23
C ILE A 269 -7.72 -8.45 -11.08
N LEU A 270 -8.81 -7.69 -10.91
CA LEU A 270 -9.01 -6.42 -11.61
C LEU A 270 -7.89 -5.41 -11.25
N GLY A 271 -7.46 -5.37 -9.98
CA GLY A 271 -6.30 -4.59 -9.57
C GLY A 271 -4.99 -5.05 -10.24
N ALA A 272 -4.79 -6.36 -10.36
CA ALA A 272 -3.64 -6.92 -11.08
C ALA A 272 -3.68 -6.63 -12.59
N MET A 273 -4.86 -6.67 -13.22
CA MET A 273 -5.04 -6.26 -14.62
C MET A 273 -4.78 -4.76 -14.81
N GLN A 274 -5.12 -3.94 -13.82
CA GLN A 274 -4.85 -2.50 -13.85
C GLN A 274 -3.36 -2.18 -13.98
N LEU A 275 -2.49 -3.06 -13.48
CA LEU A 275 -1.03 -2.90 -13.53
C LEU A 275 -0.51 -2.69 -14.96
N TRP A 276 -1.12 -3.31 -15.97
CA TRP A 276 -0.71 -3.14 -17.37
C TRP A 276 -0.89 -1.71 -17.89
N PHE A 277 -1.75 -0.91 -17.27
CA PHE A 277 -1.97 0.49 -17.62
C PHE A 277 -1.04 1.46 -16.88
N ILE A 278 -0.25 0.96 -15.91
CA ILE A 278 0.69 1.77 -15.12
C ILE A 278 2.09 1.62 -15.75
N GLY A 279 2.55 2.64 -16.47
CA GLY A 279 3.91 2.67 -17.01
C GLY A 279 4.97 2.84 -15.91
N GLN A 280 6.08 2.09 -15.99
CA GLN A 280 7.23 2.21 -15.07
C GLN A 280 7.97 3.55 -15.26
N MET A 281 8.41 4.20 -14.18
CA MET A 281 9.29 5.38 -14.25
C MET A 281 10.73 4.90 -14.24
N ARG A 282 11.58 5.51 -15.05
CA ARG A 282 12.93 5.02 -15.34
C ARG A 282 14.04 5.71 -14.51
N HIS A 283 13.72 6.74 -13.72
CA HIS A 283 14.71 7.65 -13.09
C HIS A 283 14.36 8.12 -11.65
N SER A 284 13.97 7.22 -10.73
CA SER A 284 13.82 7.60 -9.32
C SER A 284 14.36 6.50 -8.40
N THR A 285 15.38 6.83 -7.61
CA THR A 285 16.04 5.91 -6.68
C THR A 285 15.38 6.02 -5.30
N VAL A 286 14.98 4.89 -4.71
CA VAL A 286 14.37 4.85 -3.36
C VAL A 286 15.33 4.21 -2.38
N THR A 287 15.65 4.91 -1.30
CA THR A 287 16.43 4.37 -0.19
C THR A 287 15.54 4.23 1.04
N ILE A 288 15.48 3.02 1.61
CA ILE A 288 14.66 2.71 2.78
C ILE A 288 15.59 2.46 3.95
N GLN A 289 15.54 3.34 4.95
CA GLN A 289 16.30 3.21 6.19
C GLN A 289 15.41 2.59 7.28
N PRO A 290 15.80 1.45 7.87
CA PRO A 290 15.05 0.87 8.97
C PRO A 290 15.18 1.71 10.25
N ALA A 291 14.10 1.88 11.02
CA ALA A 291 14.15 2.64 12.27
C ALA A 291 14.88 1.91 13.43
N THR A 292 15.23 0.65 13.25
CA THR A 292 16.08 -0.10 14.18
C THR A 292 17.34 -0.59 13.47
N HIS A 293 18.47 -0.57 14.17
CA HIS A 293 19.77 -1.02 13.64
C HIS A 293 19.68 -2.53 13.33
N CYS A 294 19.21 -2.88 12.13
CA CYS A 294 19.05 -4.26 11.72
C CYS A 294 20.38 -4.75 11.13
N HIS A 295 21.11 -5.58 11.86
CA HIS A 295 22.42 -6.13 11.49
C HIS A 295 22.43 -6.97 10.18
N TYR A 296 21.26 -7.18 9.56
CA TYR A 296 21.08 -7.92 8.31
C TYR A 296 21.12 -7.03 7.05
N ILE A 297 21.12 -5.71 7.22
CA ILE A 297 21.40 -4.75 6.15
C ILE A 297 22.84 -4.29 6.38
N PRO A 298 23.77 -4.50 5.43
CA PRO A 298 25.12 -3.98 5.54
C PRO A 298 25.05 -2.49 5.83
N ASP A 299 25.74 -2.05 6.87
CA ASP A 299 25.91 -0.64 7.17
C ASP A 299 26.84 -0.06 6.10
N ASP A 300 26.29 0.32 4.94
CA ASP A 300 26.98 1.11 3.90
C ASP A 300 27.21 2.56 4.39
N ARG A 301 27.55 2.73 5.67
CA ARG A 301 27.83 4.00 6.32
C ARG A 301 29.16 4.62 5.89
N GLN A 302 29.92 4.00 4.97
CA GLN A 302 31.29 4.44 4.76
C GLN A 302 31.85 4.44 3.33
N ASP A 303 31.06 4.20 2.27
CA ASP A 303 31.61 4.35 0.90
C ASP A 303 30.68 4.97 -0.16
N GLN A 304 29.47 5.42 0.18
CA GLN A 304 28.70 6.30 -0.69
C GLN A 304 28.86 7.75 -0.24
N THR A 305 29.95 8.38 -0.68
CA THR A 305 29.91 9.82 -0.94
C THR A 305 28.87 10.00 -2.04
N TYR A 306 27.61 10.25 -1.63
CA TYR A 306 26.44 10.38 -2.50
C TYR A 306 26.77 11.36 -3.63
N LYS A 307 26.94 10.81 -4.83
CA LYS A 307 27.20 11.59 -6.03
C LYS A 307 25.87 12.16 -6.48
N GLU A 308 25.52 13.33 -5.96
CA GLU A 308 24.46 14.18 -6.49
C GLU A 308 24.70 14.33 -7.99
N THR A 309 23.98 13.55 -8.79
CA THR A 309 24.19 13.50 -10.24
C THR A 309 23.29 14.54 -10.85
N VAL A 310 23.78 15.78 -10.88
CA VAL A 310 23.09 16.88 -11.54
C VAL A 310 23.19 16.67 -13.05
N HIS A 311 22.07 16.31 -13.67
CA HIS A 311 21.97 16.27 -15.12
C HIS A 311 21.82 17.70 -15.64
N ILE A 312 22.93 18.29 -16.09
CA ILE A 312 22.94 19.62 -16.69
C ILE A 312 22.54 19.50 -18.16
N ILE A 313 21.34 19.97 -18.50
CA ILE A 313 20.88 20.06 -19.88
C ILE A 313 21.12 21.49 -20.35
N VAL A 314 22.19 21.69 -21.12
CA VAL A 314 22.52 22.99 -21.72
C VAL A 314 21.69 23.16 -22.99
N THR A 315 20.83 24.19 -23.02
CA THR A 315 20.08 24.57 -24.22
C THR A 315 20.76 25.76 -24.90
N ASP A 316 21.09 25.60 -26.19
CA ASP A 316 21.68 26.68 -26.99
C ASP A 316 20.65 27.77 -27.28
N VAL A 317 21.10 29.01 -27.19
CA VAL A 317 20.35 30.17 -27.68
C VAL A 317 20.39 30.08 -29.21
N ASN A 318 19.34 29.53 -29.83
CA ASN A 318 19.19 29.56 -31.28
C ASN A 318 19.31 31.02 -31.75
N GLY A 319 20.42 31.32 -32.42
CA GLY A 319 20.70 32.59 -33.04
C GLY A 319 19.63 32.93 -34.08
N HIS A 320 18.81 33.92 -33.79
CA HIS A 320 18.18 34.71 -34.84
C HIS A 320 19.19 35.75 -35.32
N SER A 321 19.93 35.39 -36.36
CA SER A 321 20.57 36.35 -37.28
C SER A 321 20.95 35.61 -38.56
N GLN A 322 20.12 35.72 -39.60
CA GLN A 322 20.50 36.21 -40.94
C GLN A 322 19.40 35.91 -41.97
N ASP A 323 18.64 36.94 -42.30
CA ASP A 323 18.23 37.37 -43.65
C ASP A 323 17.97 38.88 -43.41
N ILE A 324 18.90 39.81 -43.71
CA ILE A 324 19.44 40.23 -45.00
C ILE A 324 20.86 40.80 -44.79
#